data_AF-A0A4Q5WGT9-F1
#
_entry.id   AF-A0A4Q5WGT9-F1
#
_cell.length_a   1.000
_cell.length_b   1.000
_cell.length_c   1.000
_cell.angle_alpha   90.00
_cell.angle_beta   90.00
_cell.angle_gamma   90.00
#
_symmetry.space_group_name_H-M   'P 1'
#
loop_
_entity.id
_entity.type
_entity.pdbx_description
1 polymer ?
#
loop_
_entity_poly.entity_id
_entity_poly.type
_entity_poly.pdbx_seq_one_letter_code
_entity_poly.pdbx_strand_id
1 'polypeptide(L)'
;MVRFRALSFVVLLLLVFSSVTGQETDTLPLRAAPADTAARDTSLRIVNLAPFFTLHVDSALSYQFEINKDAAEYYWYLRNAPVGIRIQKNTGVLSFRADRSYFLSGRLKYDSPYKVQLGIQNLTDPRIRVDTSFTIVFYNTEIIPSRLRPGVYGNVYVNEGDTLRFPVFCETGSYPIESIVTQTSLPLGAFAPVSRCGDFFTWAPGYSFVQDGDSAQVRIVNALFIGSTRFQQQDSVQVRIVVRHALNYPLAVEQYGLLVGDLREYILRLKLTFLVLDKTIRKTKHARTAFDLTAASTALTGTVLSTSSDADTKRTGAIMPGVGLVLTPIKEATAPTRSTEQSQATLVRASIKRLEYILQD
;
A
#
# COMPACT_ATOMS: atom_id res chain seq x y z
N MET A 1 42.12 -19.09 74.96
CA MET A 1 40.76 -19.03 74.37
C MET A 1 40.56 -20.05 73.22
N VAL A 2 41.17 -21.25 73.28
CA VAL A 2 41.12 -22.27 72.20
C VAL A 2 40.60 -23.64 72.70
N ARG A 3 40.60 -23.90 74.01
CA ARG A 3 40.17 -25.20 74.58
C ARG A 3 38.64 -25.40 74.70
N PHE A 4 37.83 -24.33 74.64
CA PHE A 4 36.37 -24.43 74.74
C PHE A 4 35.66 -24.71 73.39
N ARG A 5 36.33 -24.48 72.25
CA ARG A 5 35.76 -24.73 70.92
C ARG A 5 35.94 -26.18 70.43
N ALA A 6 36.96 -26.89 70.91
CA ALA A 6 37.19 -28.30 70.56
C ALA A 6 36.15 -29.23 71.21
N LEU A 7 35.71 -28.94 72.44
CA LEU A 7 34.75 -29.77 73.17
C LEU A 7 33.33 -29.66 72.58
N SER A 8 32.96 -28.47 72.07
CA SER A 8 31.67 -28.26 71.41
C SER A 8 31.57 -28.95 70.05
N PHE A 9 32.69 -29.17 69.35
CA PHE A 9 32.71 -29.84 68.05
C PHE A 9 32.65 -31.37 68.19
N VAL A 10 33.24 -31.93 69.26
CA VAL A 10 33.19 -33.37 69.57
C VAL A 10 31.81 -33.81 70.06
N VAL A 11 31.12 -32.96 70.84
CA VAL A 11 29.74 -33.25 71.29
C VAL A 11 28.73 -33.16 70.15
N LEU A 12 28.92 -32.23 69.19
CA LEU A 12 28.07 -32.14 68.00
C LEU A 12 28.28 -33.33 67.05
N LEU A 13 29.52 -33.84 66.92
CA LEU A 13 29.81 -35.01 66.08
C LEU A 13 29.24 -36.31 66.66
N LEU A 14 29.20 -36.47 67.99
CA LEU A 14 28.60 -37.64 68.66
C LEU A 14 27.06 -37.68 68.61
N LEU A 15 26.40 -36.53 68.46
CA LEU A 15 24.95 -36.44 68.32
C LEU A 15 24.45 -36.71 66.89
N VAL A 16 25.30 -36.62 65.87
CA VAL A 16 24.93 -36.90 64.46
C VAL A 16 25.07 -38.39 64.11
N PHE A 17 25.87 -39.17 64.85
CA PHE A 17 26.05 -40.61 64.61
C PHE A 17 25.09 -41.54 65.38
N SER A 18 24.20 -41.00 66.24
CA SER A 18 23.34 -41.80 67.12
C SER A 18 21.86 -41.91 66.69
N SER A 19 21.52 -41.58 65.44
CA SER A 19 20.13 -41.68 64.93
C SER A 19 20.01 -42.42 63.60
N VAL A 20 20.58 -43.64 63.51
CA VAL A 20 20.17 -44.64 62.51
C VAL A 20 20.24 -46.05 63.12
N THR A 21 19.24 -46.41 63.93
CA THR A 21 18.79 -47.80 64.10
C THR A 21 17.33 -47.77 64.54
N GLY A 22 16.43 -47.97 63.58
CA GLY A 22 15.00 -48.07 63.80
C GLY A 22 14.38 -48.86 62.66
N GLN A 23 14.92 -50.04 62.38
CA GLN A 23 14.26 -51.03 61.55
C GLN A 23 13.28 -51.76 62.47
N GLU A 24 12.07 -51.24 62.61
CA GLU A 24 10.97 -52.06 63.13
C GLU A 24 10.71 -53.17 62.13
N THR A 25 11.12 -54.38 62.50
CA THR A 25 10.59 -55.62 61.94
C THR A 25 9.14 -55.77 62.38
N ASP A 26 8.23 -55.14 61.64
CA ASP A 26 6.81 -55.45 61.76
C ASP A 26 6.56 -56.83 61.14
N THR A 27 6.61 -57.86 62.00
CA THR A 27 6.28 -59.24 61.65
C THR A 27 4.77 -59.40 61.73
N LEU A 28 4.05 -58.86 60.76
CA LEU A 28 2.70 -59.34 60.49
C LEU A 28 2.80 -60.80 60.07
N PRO A 29 2.18 -61.76 60.79
CA PRO A 29 2.14 -63.13 60.31
C PRO A 29 1.41 -63.15 58.97
N LEU A 30 2.07 -63.70 57.94
CA LEU A 30 1.44 -64.16 56.71
C LEU A 30 0.40 -65.22 57.08
N ARG A 31 -0.79 -64.77 57.50
CA ARG A 31 -1.97 -65.61 57.51
C ARG A 31 -2.22 -65.95 56.05
N ALA A 32 -1.94 -67.19 55.68
CA ALA A 32 -2.38 -67.77 54.43
C ALA A 32 -3.88 -67.48 54.30
N ALA A 33 -4.20 -66.54 53.42
CA ALA A 33 -5.57 -66.28 53.05
C ALA A 33 -6.08 -67.58 52.39
N PRO A 34 -7.23 -68.13 52.80
CA PRO A 34 -7.87 -69.19 52.04
C PRO A 34 -8.09 -68.67 50.62
N ALA A 35 -7.80 -69.51 49.63
CA ALA A 35 -7.90 -69.24 48.20
C ALA A 35 -9.36 -69.11 47.70
N ASP A 36 -10.26 -68.54 48.51
CA ASP A 36 -11.69 -68.41 48.23
C ASP A 36 -12.26 -67.10 48.79
N THR A 37 -11.69 -65.97 48.39
CA THR A 37 -12.46 -64.73 48.22
C THR A 37 -11.85 -63.94 47.07
N ALA A 38 -12.21 -64.28 45.84
CA ALA A 38 -12.33 -63.24 44.83
C ALA A 38 -13.20 -62.17 45.47
N ALA A 39 -12.63 -61.00 45.76
CA ALA A 39 -13.38 -59.89 46.34
C ALA A 39 -14.59 -59.66 45.43
N ARG A 40 -15.77 -60.11 45.89
CA ARG A 40 -17.02 -59.92 45.15
C ARG A 40 -17.18 -58.43 45.02
N ASP A 41 -16.88 -57.94 43.83
CA ASP A 41 -16.86 -56.52 43.56
C ASP A 41 -18.31 -56.02 43.62
N THR A 42 -18.64 -55.37 44.75
CA THR A 42 -20.03 -55.12 45.15
C THR A 42 -20.62 -53.92 44.42
N SER A 43 -19.79 -52.95 44.04
CA SER A 43 -20.20 -51.74 43.33
C SER A 43 -20.31 -51.97 41.82
N LEU A 44 -21.35 -51.38 41.21
CA LEU A 44 -21.46 -51.33 39.76
C LEU A 44 -20.34 -50.41 39.22
N ARG A 45 -19.63 -50.84 38.18
CA ARG A 45 -18.66 -50.01 37.46
C ARG A 45 -18.52 -50.45 36.00
N ILE A 46 -18.04 -49.53 35.17
CA ILE A 46 -17.64 -49.77 33.78
C ILE A 46 -16.18 -50.20 33.80
N VAL A 47 -15.88 -51.36 33.24
CA VAL A 47 -14.53 -51.96 33.28
C VAL A 47 -13.61 -51.29 32.24
N ASN A 48 -14.15 -51.01 31.06
CA ASN A 48 -13.40 -50.52 29.90
C ASN A 48 -13.83 -49.09 29.51
N LEU A 49 -13.85 -48.15 30.45
CA LEU A 49 -14.17 -46.76 30.11
C LEU A 49 -12.96 -46.06 29.50
N ALA A 50 -13.01 -45.78 28.19
CA ALA A 50 -12.07 -44.85 27.55
C ALA A 50 -12.55 -43.40 27.77
N PRO A 51 -11.77 -42.54 28.46
CA PRO A 51 -12.20 -41.18 28.80
C PRO A 51 -12.23 -40.23 27.59
N PHE A 52 -11.46 -40.53 26.54
CA PHE A 52 -11.32 -39.69 25.35
C PHE A 52 -11.37 -40.52 24.07
N PHE A 53 -12.18 -40.09 23.11
CA PHE A 53 -12.22 -40.61 21.75
C PHE A 53 -11.88 -39.50 20.77
N THR A 54 -10.93 -39.75 19.87
CA THR A 54 -10.62 -38.87 18.74
C THR A 54 -11.06 -39.55 17.46
N LEU A 55 -11.87 -38.86 16.67
CA LEU A 55 -12.46 -39.43 15.45
C LEU A 55 -12.26 -38.50 14.27
N HIS A 56 -11.92 -39.09 13.14
CA HIS A 56 -11.89 -38.39 11.86
C HIS A 56 -13.32 -38.17 11.33
N VAL A 57 -13.53 -37.11 10.56
CA VAL A 57 -14.84 -36.68 10.02
C VAL A 57 -15.53 -37.71 9.14
N ASP A 58 -14.77 -38.66 8.57
CA ASP A 58 -15.30 -39.74 7.73
C ASP A 58 -15.21 -41.13 8.38
N SER A 59 -14.93 -41.16 9.69
CA SER A 59 -14.78 -42.41 10.44
C SER A 59 -16.05 -42.80 11.20
N ALA A 60 -16.24 -44.10 11.36
CA ALA A 60 -17.26 -44.67 12.23
C ALA A 60 -16.60 -45.30 13.46
N LEU A 61 -17.14 -45.01 14.64
CA LEU A 61 -16.76 -45.62 15.91
C LEU A 61 -17.80 -46.67 16.28
N SER A 62 -17.33 -47.88 16.59
CA SER A 62 -18.11 -48.91 17.26
C SER A 62 -17.33 -49.36 18.49
N TYR A 63 -17.82 -49.01 19.68
CA TYR A 63 -17.17 -49.32 20.95
C TYR A 63 -18.14 -50.06 21.87
N GLN A 64 -17.76 -51.24 22.34
CA GLN A 64 -18.57 -52.05 23.25
C GLN A 64 -18.15 -51.76 24.68
N PHE A 65 -19.06 -51.18 25.49
CA PHE A 65 -18.79 -51.00 26.92
C PHE A 65 -19.08 -52.28 27.70
N GLU A 66 -18.25 -52.58 28.69
CA GLU A 66 -18.33 -53.76 29.54
C GLU A 66 -18.53 -53.33 31.00
N ILE A 67 -19.41 -54.05 31.68
CA ILE A 67 -19.66 -53.89 33.12
C ILE A 67 -19.15 -55.10 33.88
N ASN A 68 -18.87 -54.89 35.17
CA ASN A 68 -18.45 -55.96 36.05
C ASN A 68 -19.59 -56.92 36.49
N LYS A 69 -20.85 -56.65 36.08
CA LYS A 69 -22.04 -57.46 36.42
C LYS A 69 -22.65 -58.05 35.15
N ASP A 70 -23.65 -58.93 35.30
CA ASP A 70 -24.35 -59.48 34.15
C ASP A 70 -25.12 -58.39 33.39
N ALA A 71 -24.88 -58.26 32.09
CA ALA A 71 -25.42 -57.19 31.25
C ALA A 71 -26.94 -57.26 31.07
N ALA A 72 -27.56 -58.43 31.28
CA ALA A 72 -29.00 -58.64 31.07
C ALA A 72 -29.88 -57.84 32.06
N GLU A 73 -29.39 -57.55 33.27
CA GLU A 73 -30.14 -56.86 34.32
C GLU A 73 -29.93 -55.33 34.33
N TYR A 74 -29.16 -54.81 33.39
CA TYR A 74 -28.81 -53.40 33.32
C TYR A 74 -29.14 -52.82 31.95
N TYR A 75 -29.49 -51.54 31.91
CA TYR A 75 -29.72 -50.81 30.67
C TYR A 75 -28.81 -49.59 30.56
N TRP A 76 -28.36 -49.34 29.34
CA TRP A 76 -27.47 -48.24 28.99
C TRP A 76 -28.25 -47.02 28.50
N TYR A 77 -27.82 -45.83 28.92
CA TYR A 77 -28.36 -44.58 28.40
C TYR A 77 -27.27 -43.52 28.19
N LEU A 78 -27.58 -42.60 27.27
CA LEU A 78 -26.77 -41.42 27.02
C LEU A 78 -27.55 -40.16 27.39
N ARG A 79 -26.85 -39.16 27.90
CA ARG A 79 -27.36 -37.79 28.09
C ARG A 79 -26.40 -36.81 27.41
N ASN A 80 -26.96 -35.74 26.84
CA ASN A 80 -26.21 -34.71 26.12
C ASN A 80 -25.34 -35.27 24.99
N ALA A 81 -25.80 -36.32 24.32
CA ALA A 81 -25.08 -36.89 23.19
C ALA A 81 -25.22 -35.98 21.96
N PRO A 82 -24.13 -35.60 21.27
CA PRO A 82 -24.18 -34.89 20.00
C PRO A 82 -24.87 -35.73 18.91
N VAL A 83 -25.28 -35.04 17.85
CA VAL A 83 -26.01 -35.64 16.73
C VAL A 83 -25.20 -36.79 16.11
N GLY A 84 -25.85 -37.92 15.89
CA GLY A 84 -25.25 -39.10 15.25
C GLY A 84 -24.75 -40.17 16.23
N ILE A 85 -24.61 -39.86 17.53
CA ILE A 85 -24.23 -40.86 18.54
C ILE A 85 -25.44 -41.67 18.95
N ARG A 86 -25.30 -42.99 18.96
CA ARG A 86 -26.32 -43.92 19.44
C ARG A 86 -25.68 -44.97 20.34
N ILE A 87 -26.38 -45.35 21.40
CA ILE A 87 -26.03 -46.51 22.22
C ILE A 87 -27.13 -47.56 22.10
N GLN A 88 -26.74 -48.82 21.95
CA GLN A 88 -27.67 -49.92 22.11
C GLN A 88 -27.93 -50.13 23.60
N LYS A 89 -29.19 -50.00 24.02
CA LYS A 89 -29.58 -49.98 25.43
C LYS A 89 -29.30 -51.30 26.17
N ASN A 90 -29.32 -52.42 25.47
CA ASN A 90 -29.21 -53.75 26.09
C ASN A 90 -27.78 -54.29 26.03
N THR A 91 -27.09 -54.05 24.91
CA THR A 91 -25.74 -54.57 24.70
C THR A 91 -24.69 -53.60 25.21
N GLY A 92 -24.91 -52.27 25.16
CA GLY A 92 -23.88 -51.28 25.49
C GLY A 92 -22.95 -50.94 24.32
N VAL A 93 -23.28 -51.36 23.08
CA VAL A 93 -22.55 -50.93 21.88
C VAL A 93 -22.82 -49.44 21.63
N LEU A 94 -21.79 -48.63 21.74
CA LEU A 94 -21.75 -47.25 21.25
C LEU A 94 -21.42 -47.25 19.75
N SER A 95 -22.36 -46.82 18.94
CA SER A 95 -22.17 -46.61 17.51
C SER A 95 -22.24 -45.13 17.19
N PHE A 96 -21.24 -44.61 16.51
CA PHE A 96 -21.24 -43.26 15.98
C PHE A 96 -20.67 -43.25 14.58
N ARG A 97 -21.32 -42.50 13.69
CA ARG A 97 -20.84 -42.26 12.34
C ARG A 97 -20.70 -40.75 12.15
N ALA A 98 -19.47 -40.29 11.97
CA ALA A 98 -19.24 -38.92 11.53
C ALA A 98 -19.62 -38.84 10.06
N ASP A 99 -20.70 -38.13 9.74
CA ASP A 99 -21.03 -37.77 8.37
C ASP A 99 -20.72 -36.27 8.16
N ARG A 100 -20.03 -35.93 7.07
CA ARG A 100 -19.64 -34.55 6.71
C ARG A 100 -20.82 -33.57 6.69
N SER A 101 -22.03 -34.05 6.41
CA SER A 101 -23.27 -33.26 6.40
C SER A 101 -23.61 -32.64 7.76
N TYR A 102 -23.27 -33.30 8.87
CA TYR A 102 -23.50 -32.76 10.22
C TYR A 102 -22.60 -31.57 10.54
N PHE A 103 -21.41 -31.52 9.93
CA PHE A 103 -20.47 -30.41 10.06
C PHE A 103 -20.83 -29.25 9.12
N LEU A 104 -21.22 -29.54 7.88
CA LEU A 104 -21.67 -28.52 6.91
C LEU A 104 -22.96 -27.81 7.37
N SER A 105 -23.86 -28.52 8.07
CA SER A 105 -25.07 -27.94 8.67
C SER A 105 -24.82 -27.19 9.98
N GLY A 106 -23.58 -27.17 10.49
CA GLY A 106 -23.19 -26.50 11.73
C GLY A 106 -23.67 -27.18 13.02
N ARG A 107 -24.24 -28.38 12.93
CA ARG A 107 -24.69 -29.16 14.10
C ARG A 107 -23.51 -29.77 14.88
N LEU A 108 -22.43 -30.09 14.19
CA LEU A 108 -21.13 -30.48 14.75
C LEU A 108 -20.05 -29.48 14.33
N LYS A 109 -19.02 -29.34 15.16
CA LYS A 109 -17.86 -28.47 14.95
C LYS A 109 -16.58 -29.30 15.03
N TYR A 110 -15.61 -28.95 14.20
CA TYR A 110 -14.27 -29.53 14.26
C TYR A 110 -13.52 -29.04 15.48
N ASP A 111 -12.62 -29.88 16.00
CA ASP A 111 -11.71 -29.63 17.12
C ASP A 111 -12.38 -29.12 18.40
N SER A 112 -13.69 -29.38 18.52
CA SER A 112 -14.49 -29.03 19.69
C SER A 112 -14.72 -30.27 20.55
N PRO A 113 -14.39 -30.22 21.86
CA PRO A 113 -14.63 -31.35 22.75
C PRO A 113 -16.11 -31.48 23.11
N TYR A 114 -16.70 -32.62 22.76
CA TYR A 114 -18.07 -32.99 23.13
C TYR A 114 -18.06 -33.89 24.35
N LYS A 115 -18.51 -33.38 25.50
CA LYS A 115 -18.65 -34.16 26.73
C LYS A 115 -19.98 -34.91 26.73
N VAL A 116 -19.93 -36.22 26.59
CA VAL A 116 -21.10 -37.11 26.58
C VAL A 116 -21.23 -37.77 27.94
N GLN A 117 -22.42 -37.72 28.53
CA GLN A 117 -22.73 -38.42 29.77
C GLN A 117 -23.24 -39.82 29.45
N LEU A 118 -22.59 -40.83 30.00
CA LEU A 118 -22.89 -42.24 29.83
C LEU A 118 -23.33 -42.81 31.17
N GLY A 119 -24.51 -43.40 31.23
CA GLY A 119 -25.04 -43.99 32.45
C GLY A 119 -25.52 -45.40 32.26
N ILE A 120 -25.49 -46.14 33.36
CA ILE A 120 -25.98 -47.51 33.48
C ILE A 120 -26.88 -47.57 34.68
N GLN A 121 -28.05 -48.18 34.52
CA GLN A 121 -29.02 -48.34 35.59
C GLN A 121 -29.57 -49.75 35.59
N ASN A 122 -29.80 -50.32 36.78
CA ASN A 122 -30.44 -51.61 36.94
C ASN A 122 -31.94 -51.50 36.55
N LEU A 123 -32.49 -52.54 35.92
CA LEU A 123 -33.90 -52.59 35.54
C LEU A 123 -34.87 -52.70 36.74
N THR A 124 -34.45 -53.36 37.82
CA THR A 124 -35.29 -53.66 39.00
C THR A 124 -35.19 -52.57 40.08
N ASP A 125 -33.99 -52.06 40.35
CA ASP A 125 -33.78 -50.97 41.32
C ASP A 125 -33.08 -49.76 40.67
N PRO A 126 -33.79 -48.64 40.47
CA PRO A 126 -33.22 -47.46 39.84
C PRO A 126 -32.17 -46.74 40.71
N ARG A 127 -32.06 -47.06 42.00
CA ARG A 127 -31.05 -46.46 42.89
C ARG A 127 -29.65 -46.97 42.58
N ILE A 128 -29.54 -48.17 42.03
CA ILE A 128 -28.28 -48.77 41.60
C ILE A 128 -27.98 -48.28 40.18
N ARG A 129 -27.33 -47.11 40.11
CA ARG A 129 -26.88 -46.52 38.85
C ARG A 129 -25.46 -46.00 38.94
N VAL A 130 -24.81 -45.95 37.79
CA VAL A 130 -23.47 -45.38 37.62
C VAL A 130 -23.55 -44.37 36.48
N ASP A 131 -23.24 -43.12 36.78
CA ASP A 131 -23.15 -42.04 35.81
C ASP A 131 -21.67 -41.69 35.59
N THR A 132 -21.19 -41.86 34.38
CA THR A 132 -19.84 -41.50 33.93
C THR A 132 -19.91 -40.54 32.75
N SER A 133 -18.77 -40.00 32.32
CA SER A 133 -18.72 -39.17 31.12
C SER A 133 -17.43 -39.42 30.37
N PHE A 134 -17.51 -39.35 29.05
CA PHE A 134 -16.36 -39.39 28.15
C PHE A 134 -16.43 -38.21 27.18
N THR A 135 -15.29 -37.86 26.60
CA THR A 135 -15.19 -36.75 25.66
C THR A 135 -14.88 -37.28 24.26
N ILE A 136 -15.62 -36.82 23.26
CA ILE A 136 -15.30 -37.08 21.85
C ILE A 136 -14.84 -35.79 21.18
N VAL A 137 -13.76 -35.85 20.42
CA VAL A 137 -13.28 -34.75 19.56
C VAL A 137 -13.27 -35.22 18.11
N PHE A 138 -13.86 -34.42 17.22
CA PHE A 138 -13.83 -34.64 15.78
C PHE A 138 -12.77 -33.77 15.14
N TYR A 139 -11.79 -34.37 14.48
CA TYR A 139 -10.72 -33.63 13.80
C TYR A 139 -10.82 -33.82 12.29
N ASN A 140 -10.51 -32.77 11.53
CA ASN A 140 -10.43 -32.81 10.07
C ASN A 140 -8.96 -32.86 9.63
N THR A 141 -8.65 -33.66 8.62
CA THR A 141 -7.32 -33.68 7.98
C THR A 141 -7.28 -32.88 6.68
N GLU A 142 -8.41 -32.38 6.19
CA GLU A 142 -8.48 -31.56 4.99
C GLU A 142 -7.92 -30.16 5.24
N ILE A 143 -6.76 -29.87 4.64
CA ILE A 143 -6.12 -28.56 4.69
C ILE A 143 -6.80 -27.66 3.65
N ILE A 144 -7.56 -26.68 4.12
CA ILE A 144 -8.13 -25.64 3.25
C ILE A 144 -7.08 -24.53 3.13
N PRO A 145 -6.49 -24.31 1.94
CA PRO A 145 -5.45 -23.30 1.78
C PRO A 145 -6.05 -21.90 1.94
N SER A 146 -5.41 -21.04 2.74
CA SER A 146 -5.75 -19.62 2.77
C SER A 146 -5.30 -18.94 1.48
N ARG A 147 -6.13 -18.04 0.96
CA ARG A 147 -5.88 -17.33 -0.30
C ARG A 147 -5.89 -15.82 -0.11
N LEU A 148 -4.97 -15.13 -0.78
CA LEU A 148 -4.99 -13.69 -0.91
C LEU A 148 -6.03 -13.27 -1.94
N ARG A 149 -6.73 -12.17 -1.65
CA ARG A 149 -7.72 -11.58 -2.55
C ARG A 149 -7.60 -10.05 -2.53
N PRO A 150 -7.02 -9.45 -3.57
CA PRO A 150 -7.04 -8.01 -3.74
C PRO A 150 -8.49 -7.52 -3.81
N GLY A 151 -8.77 -6.34 -3.26
CA GLY A 151 -10.06 -5.65 -3.37
C GLY A 151 -10.35 -5.09 -4.77
N VAL A 152 -9.50 -5.40 -5.74
CA VAL A 152 -9.60 -4.99 -7.14
C VAL A 152 -9.74 -6.22 -8.02
N TYR A 153 -10.57 -6.13 -9.05
CA TYR A 153 -10.76 -7.19 -10.03
C TYR A 153 -10.05 -6.82 -11.34
N GLY A 154 -9.17 -7.69 -11.80
CA GLY A 154 -8.49 -7.55 -13.08
C GLY A 154 -7.46 -6.41 -13.12
N ASN A 155 -7.44 -5.69 -14.23
CA ASN A 155 -6.47 -4.61 -14.47
C ASN A 155 -6.95 -3.32 -13.82
N VAL A 156 -6.07 -2.68 -13.05
CA VAL A 156 -6.33 -1.40 -12.41
C VAL A 156 -5.75 -0.29 -13.28
N TYR A 157 -6.53 0.74 -13.56
CA TYR A 157 -6.08 1.92 -14.31
C TYR A 157 -5.90 3.09 -13.35
N VAL A 158 -4.76 3.77 -13.44
CA VAL A 158 -4.43 4.96 -12.63
C VAL A 158 -3.75 5.99 -13.53
N ASN A 159 -4.00 7.27 -13.33
CA ASN A 159 -3.28 8.33 -14.03
C ASN A 159 -2.06 8.76 -13.20
N GLU A 160 -1.06 9.33 -13.85
CA GLU A 160 0.04 9.95 -13.13
C GLU A 160 -0.45 11.08 -12.20
N GLY A 161 0.14 11.16 -11.00
CA GLY A 161 -0.27 12.12 -9.96
C GLY A 161 -1.47 11.70 -9.12
N ASP A 162 -2.27 10.74 -9.59
CA ASP A 162 -3.41 10.20 -8.82
C ASP A 162 -2.93 9.15 -7.82
N THR A 163 -3.62 9.07 -6.68
CA THR A 163 -3.32 8.07 -5.65
C THR A 163 -4.12 6.79 -5.89
N LEU A 164 -3.43 5.66 -6.07
CA LEU A 164 -4.05 4.34 -6.09
C LEU A 164 -4.13 3.78 -4.67
N ARG A 165 -5.34 3.38 -4.25
CA ARG A 165 -5.57 2.74 -2.95
C ARG A 165 -6.54 1.58 -3.08
N PHE A 166 -6.12 0.38 -2.67
CA PHE A 166 -7.03 -0.75 -2.54
C PHE A 166 -6.65 -1.66 -1.36
N PRO A 167 -7.64 -2.29 -0.69
CA PRO A 167 -7.37 -3.25 0.38
C PRO A 167 -6.93 -4.60 -0.19
N VAL A 168 -6.10 -5.34 0.55
CA VAL A 168 -5.81 -6.75 0.27
C VAL A 168 -6.44 -7.62 1.36
N PHE A 169 -7.41 -8.44 0.98
CA PHE A 169 -8.10 -9.35 1.87
C PHE A 169 -7.45 -10.73 1.86
N CYS A 170 -7.71 -11.49 2.91
CA CYS A 170 -7.29 -12.88 3.04
C CYS A 170 -8.53 -13.74 3.29
N GLU A 171 -8.76 -14.72 2.43
CA GLU A 171 -9.73 -15.78 2.66
C GLU A 171 -9.14 -16.74 3.70
N THR A 172 -9.81 -16.84 4.85
CA THR A 172 -9.33 -17.66 5.97
C THR A 172 -9.60 -19.14 5.69
N GLY A 173 -8.54 -19.88 5.37
CA GLY A 173 -8.54 -21.34 5.34
C GLY A 173 -8.25 -21.93 6.72
N SER A 174 -7.66 -23.13 6.76
CA SER A 174 -7.28 -23.81 8.00
C SER A 174 -6.16 -23.09 8.76
N TYR A 175 -5.31 -22.34 8.05
CA TYR A 175 -4.18 -21.61 8.64
C TYR A 175 -4.14 -20.17 8.15
N PRO A 176 -4.27 -19.15 9.03
CA PRO A 176 -4.28 -17.76 8.61
C PRO A 176 -2.92 -17.31 8.07
N ILE A 177 -2.95 -16.36 7.13
CA ILE A 177 -1.76 -15.68 6.60
C ILE A 177 -1.28 -14.68 7.66
N GLU A 178 0.00 -14.75 8.03
CA GLU A 178 0.57 -13.90 9.09
C GLU A 178 1.31 -12.69 8.54
N SER A 179 2.07 -12.90 7.47
CA SER A 179 2.90 -11.87 6.84
C SER A 179 2.65 -11.85 5.34
N ILE A 180 2.59 -10.63 4.82
CA ILE A 180 2.50 -10.35 3.39
C ILE A 180 3.74 -9.55 2.99
N VAL A 181 4.36 -9.94 1.89
CA VAL A 181 5.44 -9.21 1.25
C VAL A 181 4.95 -8.72 -0.10
N THR A 182 5.17 -7.44 -0.38
CA THR A 182 4.82 -6.83 -1.67
C THR A 182 6.08 -6.71 -2.52
N GLN A 183 6.04 -7.24 -3.74
CA GLN A 183 7.09 -7.13 -4.75
C GLN A 183 6.51 -6.48 -6.01
N THR A 184 7.31 -5.72 -6.74
CA THR A 184 6.85 -5.02 -7.95
C THR A 184 7.79 -5.31 -9.10
N SER A 185 7.25 -5.43 -10.32
CA SER A 185 8.06 -5.72 -11.51
C SER A 185 9.04 -4.60 -11.87
N LEU A 186 8.74 -3.37 -11.46
CA LEU A 186 9.64 -2.22 -11.54
C LEU A 186 9.85 -1.65 -10.14
N PRO A 187 11.04 -1.08 -9.85
CA PRO A 187 11.26 -0.37 -8.60
C PRO A 187 10.31 0.83 -8.53
N LEU A 188 9.32 0.74 -7.66
CA LEU A 188 8.47 1.87 -7.33
C LEU A 188 9.23 2.79 -6.36
N GLY A 189 8.98 4.09 -6.46
CA GLY A 189 9.51 5.08 -5.51
C GLY A 189 8.83 4.94 -4.14
N ALA A 190 8.24 6.02 -3.64
CA ALA A 190 7.49 5.97 -2.38
C ALA A 190 6.14 5.23 -2.56
N PHE A 191 6.00 4.06 -1.94
CA PHE A 191 4.73 3.33 -1.82
C PHE A 191 4.60 2.73 -0.41
N ALA A 192 3.36 2.50 0.04
CA ALA A 192 3.11 1.81 1.30
C ALA A 192 2.89 0.31 1.02
N PRO A 193 3.77 -0.57 1.52
CA PRO A 193 3.61 -2.01 1.35
C PRO A 193 2.50 -2.56 2.24
N VAL A 194 1.91 -3.68 1.80
CA VAL A 194 0.91 -4.43 2.57
C VAL A 194 1.65 -5.42 3.46
N SER A 195 1.45 -5.34 4.78
CA SER A 195 2.14 -6.21 5.75
C SER A 195 1.22 -7.28 6.35
N ARG A 196 -0.06 -6.93 6.56
CA ARG A 196 -1.08 -7.77 7.16
C ARG A 196 -2.34 -7.79 6.31
N CYS A 197 -3.14 -8.83 6.51
CA CYS A 197 -4.46 -8.95 5.92
C CYS A 197 -5.35 -7.76 6.36
N GLY A 198 -6.00 -7.10 5.40
CA GLY A 198 -6.82 -5.92 5.64
C GLY A 198 -6.07 -4.59 5.51
N ASP A 199 -4.75 -4.61 5.34
CA ASP A 199 -3.98 -3.40 5.03
C ASP A 199 -4.30 -2.90 3.61
N PHE A 200 -4.06 -1.61 3.39
CA PHE A 200 -4.23 -0.97 2.09
C PHE A 200 -2.89 -0.88 1.38
N PHE A 201 -2.85 -1.33 0.13
CA PHE A 201 -1.79 -0.94 -0.78
C PHE A 201 -2.07 0.50 -1.23
N THR A 202 -1.12 1.40 -0.96
CA THR A 202 -1.19 2.79 -1.45
C THR A 202 0.05 3.14 -2.24
N TRP A 203 -0.18 3.69 -3.44
CA TRP A 203 0.89 4.14 -4.31
C TRP A 203 0.44 5.33 -5.15
N ALA A 204 1.30 6.33 -5.27
CA ALA A 204 1.09 7.49 -6.13
C ALA A 204 2.20 7.51 -7.19
N PRO A 205 1.93 7.14 -8.45
CA PRO A 205 2.87 7.36 -9.54
C PRO A 205 3.16 8.86 -9.72
N GLY A 206 4.43 9.22 -9.88
CA GLY A 206 4.80 10.60 -10.22
C GLY A 206 4.47 10.96 -11.67
N TYR A 207 4.44 12.25 -11.98
CA TYR A 207 4.17 12.84 -13.32
C TYR A 207 5.26 12.61 -14.38
N SER A 208 6.21 11.70 -14.14
CA SER A 208 7.30 11.36 -15.05
C SER A 208 7.51 9.85 -15.16
N PHE A 209 6.50 9.08 -14.75
CA PHE A 209 6.59 7.63 -14.66
C PHE A 209 6.47 6.98 -16.04
N VAL A 210 5.56 7.50 -16.86
CA VAL A 210 5.35 7.15 -18.26
C VAL A 210 6.29 8.00 -19.10
N GLN A 211 7.07 7.35 -19.97
CA GLN A 211 7.99 8.05 -20.87
C GLN A 211 7.42 8.12 -22.28
N ASP A 212 7.87 9.09 -23.08
CA ASP A 212 7.42 9.27 -24.47
C ASP A 212 7.74 8.07 -25.39
N GLY A 213 8.66 7.19 -24.96
CA GLY A 213 8.99 5.93 -25.65
C GLY A 213 8.03 4.77 -25.35
N ASP A 214 7.11 4.91 -24.39
CA ASP A 214 6.18 3.84 -24.02
C ASP A 214 5.01 3.73 -25.02
N SER A 215 4.70 2.51 -25.44
CA SER A 215 3.61 2.26 -26.39
C SER A 215 2.27 2.75 -25.82
N ALA A 216 1.56 3.59 -26.58
CA ALA A 216 0.26 4.15 -26.21
C ALA A 216 0.27 5.08 -24.97
N GLN A 217 1.40 5.68 -24.60
CA GLN A 217 1.52 6.59 -23.44
C GLN A 217 1.03 5.93 -22.13
N VAL A 218 1.33 4.64 -22.00
CA VAL A 218 0.91 3.82 -20.88
C VAL A 218 2.05 2.92 -20.45
N ARG A 219 2.26 2.82 -19.15
CA ARG A 219 3.26 1.94 -18.55
C ARG A 219 2.61 0.94 -17.60
N ILE A 220 3.01 -0.32 -17.70
CA ILE A 220 2.41 -1.43 -16.93
C ILE A 220 3.34 -1.83 -15.80
N VAL A 221 2.78 -1.92 -14.59
CA VAL A 221 3.46 -2.41 -13.38
C VAL A 221 2.69 -3.61 -12.85
N ASN A 222 3.37 -4.71 -12.60
CA ASN A 222 2.79 -5.86 -11.92
C ASN A 222 3.21 -5.83 -10.46
N ALA A 223 2.24 -5.72 -9.56
CA ALA A 223 2.44 -5.85 -8.12
C ALA A 223 2.11 -7.29 -7.70
N LEU A 224 3.10 -7.99 -7.16
CA LEU A 224 3.01 -9.34 -6.64
C LEU A 224 2.93 -9.30 -5.11
N PHE A 225 1.84 -9.83 -4.56
CA PHE A 225 1.63 -9.99 -3.13
C PHE A 225 1.87 -11.44 -2.77
N ILE A 226 2.81 -11.69 -1.86
CA ILE A 226 3.19 -13.02 -1.40
C ILE A 226 2.81 -13.12 0.08
N GLY A 227 1.83 -13.96 0.39
CA GLY A 227 1.39 -14.24 1.76
C GLY A 227 2.00 -15.53 2.25
N SER A 228 2.57 -15.51 3.46
CA SER A 228 3.09 -16.72 4.11
C SER A 228 2.36 -17.03 5.41
N THR A 229 2.16 -18.32 5.64
CA THR A 229 1.60 -18.88 6.88
C THR A 229 2.71 -19.40 7.81
N ARG A 230 2.39 -19.72 9.07
CA ARG A 230 3.33 -20.35 10.02
C ARG A 230 3.95 -21.65 9.50
N PHE A 231 3.23 -22.37 8.65
CA PHE A 231 3.65 -23.65 8.09
C PHE A 231 4.44 -23.49 6.79
N GLN A 232 4.93 -22.27 6.49
CA GLN A 232 5.65 -21.93 5.27
C GLN A 232 4.88 -22.21 3.96
N GLN A 233 3.57 -22.44 4.05
CA GLN A 233 2.71 -22.43 2.87
C GLN A 233 2.58 -21.00 2.37
N GLN A 234 2.84 -20.82 1.08
CA GLN A 234 2.81 -19.53 0.40
C GLN A 234 1.65 -19.46 -0.57
N ASP A 235 0.99 -18.31 -0.60
CA ASP A 235 0.03 -17.95 -1.65
C ASP A 235 0.45 -16.64 -2.30
N SER A 236 0.29 -16.54 -3.61
CA SER A 236 0.76 -15.39 -4.38
C SER A 236 -0.30 -14.86 -5.33
N VAL A 237 -0.54 -13.56 -5.32
CA VAL A 237 -1.47 -12.89 -6.23
C VAL A 237 -0.80 -11.72 -6.92
N GLN A 238 -0.99 -11.63 -8.22
CA GLN A 238 -0.52 -10.52 -9.05
C GLN A 238 -1.66 -9.56 -9.39
N VAL A 239 -1.39 -8.26 -9.26
CA VAL A 239 -2.27 -7.18 -9.70
C VAL A 239 -1.56 -6.41 -10.79
N ARG A 240 -2.20 -6.32 -11.96
CA ARG A 240 -1.69 -5.55 -13.10
C ARG A 240 -2.20 -4.11 -13.00
N ILE A 241 -1.28 -3.19 -12.75
CA ILE A 241 -1.55 -1.75 -12.65
C ILE A 241 -1.09 -1.10 -13.97
N VAL A 242 -1.99 -0.36 -14.59
CA VAL A 242 -1.81 0.30 -15.87
C VAL A 242 -1.81 1.80 -15.62
N VAL A 243 -0.62 2.41 -15.68
CA VAL A 243 -0.44 3.85 -15.45
C VAL A 243 -0.59 4.58 -16.77
N ARG A 244 -1.48 5.56 -16.83
CA ARG A 244 -1.69 6.44 -17.99
C ARG A 244 -0.99 7.76 -17.76
N HIS A 245 -0.36 8.28 -18.82
CA HIS A 245 0.24 9.60 -18.78
C HIS A 245 -0.81 10.67 -18.43
N ALA A 246 -0.45 11.62 -17.56
CA ALA A 246 -1.29 12.75 -17.22
C ALA A 246 -0.50 14.04 -17.06
N LEU A 247 -1.14 15.15 -17.45
CA LEU A 247 -0.52 16.48 -17.37
C LEU A 247 -0.49 16.96 -15.91
N ASN A 248 0.68 17.34 -15.42
CA ASN A 248 0.83 18.03 -14.15
C ASN A 248 0.31 19.47 -14.23
N TYR A 249 -1.00 19.66 -14.01
CA TYR A 249 -1.65 20.96 -14.17
C TYR A 249 -1.07 22.07 -13.28
N PRO A 250 -0.84 21.87 -11.97
CA PRO A 250 -0.25 22.92 -11.12
C PRO A 250 1.12 23.41 -11.61
N LEU A 251 2.00 22.47 -11.98
CA LEU A 251 3.32 22.80 -12.50
C LEU A 251 3.21 23.51 -13.86
N ALA A 252 2.32 23.05 -14.74
CA ALA A 252 2.09 23.67 -16.04
C ALA A 252 1.60 25.12 -15.90
N VAL A 253 0.72 25.41 -14.93
CA VAL A 253 0.24 26.77 -14.65
C VAL A 253 1.36 27.66 -14.14
N GLU A 254 2.23 27.15 -13.26
CA GLU A 254 3.39 27.90 -12.77
C GLU A 254 4.37 28.23 -13.91
N GLN A 255 4.72 27.23 -14.72
CA GLN A 255 5.57 27.39 -15.89
C GLN A 255 4.99 28.39 -16.90
N TYR A 256 3.68 28.31 -17.14
CA TYR A 256 2.97 29.26 -17.97
C TYR A 256 3.06 30.69 -17.40
N GLY A 257 2.86 30.86 -16.10
CA GLY A 257 2.98 32.16 -15.43
C GLY A 257 4.36 32.79 -15.58
N LEU A 258 5.43 31.99 -15.42
CA LEU A 258 6.81 32.43 -15.65
C LEU A 258 7.03 32.87 -17.11
N LEU A 259 6.59 32.04 -18.06
CA LEU A 259 6.76 32.31 -19.49
C LEU A 259 6.01 33.58 -19.93
N VAL A 260 4.78 33.79 -19.42
CA VAL A 260 4.01 35.02 -19.66
C VAL A 260 4.72 36.24 -19.06
N GLY A 261 5.33 36.10 -17.88
CA GLY A 261 6.14 37.13 -17.25
C GLY A 261 7.32 37.56 -18.14
N ASP A 262 8.11 36.59 -18.59
CA ASP A 262 9.27 36.79 -19.46
C ASP A 262 8.87 37.42 -20.80
N LEU A 263 7.76 36.95 -21.40
CA LEU A 263 7.23 37.52 -22.64
C LEU A 263 6.83 38.99 -22.48
N ARG A 264 6.17 39.35 -21.38
CA ARG A 264 5.79 40.76 -21.11
C ARG A 264 7.01 41.65 -20.97
N GLU A 265 8.04 41.19 -20.26
CA GLU A 265 9.28 41.94 -20.13
C GLU A 265 9.97 42.12 -21.49
N TYR A 266 10.03 41.05 -22.30
CA TYR A 266 10.60 41.11 -23.63
C TYR A 266 9.84 42.06 -24.57
N ILE A 267 8.50 42.05 -24.53
CA ILE A 267 7.65 43.01 -25.26
C ILE A 267 7.95 44.44 -24.82
N LEU A 268 8.11 44.70 -23.52
CA LEU A 268 8.44 46.04 -23.01
C LEU A 268 9.81 46.50 -23.53
N ARG A 269 10.81 45.62 -23.50
CA ARG A 269 12.14 45.91 -24.07
C ARG A 269 12.05 46.22 -25.57
N LEU A 270 11.27 45.46 -26.34
CA LEU A 270 11.04 45.75 -27.76
C LEU A 270 10.31 47.07 -28.00
N LYS A 271 9.32 47.43 -27.16
CA LYS A 271 8.65 48.73 -27.23
C LYS A 271 9.61 49.88 -26.96
N LEU A 272 10.53 49.70 -26.01
CA LEU A 272 11.57 50.68 -25.70
C LEU A 272 12.56 50.82 -26.86
N THR A 273 13.04 49.72 -27.44
CA THR A 273 13.94 49.79 -28.60
C THR A 273 13.25 50.43 -29.81
N PHE A 274 11.97 50.13 -30.04
CA PHE A 274 11.16 50.79 -31.06
C PHE A 274 11.06 52.30 -30.83
N LEU A 275 10.83 52.75 -29.58
CA LEU A 275 10.77 54.17 -29.24
C LEU A 275 12.09 54.89 -29.50
N VAL A 276 13.22 54.27 -29.15
CA VAL A 276 14.55 54.84 -29.41
C VAL A 276 14.80 54.96 -30.92
N LEU A 277 14.51 53.91 -31.70
CA LEU A 277 14.62 53.92 -33.16
C LEU A 277 13.70 54.97 -33.80
N ASP A 278 12.46 55.11 -33.34
CA ASP A 278 11.53 56.13 -33.87
C ASP A 278 12.05 57.55 -33.60
N LYS A 279 12.58 57.80 -32.39
CA LYS A 279 13.20 59.11 -32.06
C LYS A 279 14.39 59.42 -32.96
N THR A 280 15.27 58.45 -33.22
CA THR A 280 16.44 58.67 -34.08
C THR A 280 16.04 58.92 -35.52
N ILE A 281 15.09 58.15 -36.06
CA ILE A 281 14.56 58.32 -37.42
C ILE A 281 13.84 59.67 -37.57
N ARG A 282 13.04 60.09 -36.58
CA ARG A 282 12.38 61.40 -36.62
C ARG A 282 13.39 62.54 -36.58
N LYS A 283 14.42 62.46 -35.73
CA LYS A 283 15.47 63.48 -35.65
C LYS A 283 16.20 63.65 -36.98
N THR A 284 16.58 62.54 -37.63
CA THR A 284 17.23 62.61 -38.95
C THR A 284 16.30 63.10 -40.04
N LYS A 285 15.02 62.68 -40.03
CA LYS A 285 14.01 63.19 -40.96
C LYS A 285 13.83 64.71 -40.82
N HIS A 286 13.67 65.21 -39.59
CA HIS A 286 13.56 66.65 -39.33
C HIS A 286 14.79 67.44 -39.78
N ALA A 287 16.00 66.93 -39.50
CA ALA A 287 17.23 67.54 -39.97
C ALA A 287 17.30 67.61 -41.51
N ARG A 288 16.96 66.52 -42.21
CA ARG A 288 16.91 66.50 -43.69
C ARG A 288 15.88 67.49 -44.23
N THR A 289 14.67 67.52 -43.67
CA THR A 289 13.65 68.48 -44.10
C THR A 289 14.08 69.92 -43.85
N ALA A 290 14.81 70.20 -42.76
CA ALA A 290 15.35 71.53 -42.49
C ALA A 290 16.40 71.93 -43.54
N PHE A 291 17.32 71.03 -43.89
CA PHE A 291 18.29 71.26 -44.97
C PHE A 291 17.62 71.43 -46.34
N ASP A 292 16.56 70.66 -46.63
CA ASP A 292 15.82 70.80 -47.89
C ASP A 292 15.05 72.12 -47.97
N LEU A 293 14.42 72.55 -46.87
CA LEU A 293 13.73 73.84 -46.79
C LEU A 293 14.72 75.02 -46.84
N THR A 294 15.89 74.92 -46.22
CA THR A 294 16.92 75.97 -46.29
C THR A 294 17.57 76.02 -47.68
N ALA A 295 17.85 74.89 -48.31
CA ALA A 295 18.36 74.85 -49.67
C ALA A 295 17.33 75.39 -50.69
N ALA A 296 16.07 75.00 -50.57
CA ALA A 296 15.01 75.51 -51.43
C ALA A 296 14.75 77.02 -51.21
N SER A 297 14.74 77.48 -49.95
CA SER A 297 14.53 78.91 -49.65
C SER A 297 15.72 79.77 -50.06
N THR A 298 16.96 79.29 -49.93
CA THR A 298 18.16 80.00 -50.42
C THR A 298 18.21 80.08 -51.94
N ALA A 299 17.79 79.02 -52.64
CA ALA A 299 17.66 79.04 -54.10
C ALA A 299 16.56 80.02 -54.58
N LEU A 300 15.39 80.00 -53.94
CA LEU A 300 14.27 80.87 -54.30
C LEU A 300 14.54 82.34 -53.93
N THR A 301 15.08 82.59 -52.74
CA THR A 301 15.49 83.94 -52.32
C THR A 301 16.63 84.45 -53.18
N GLY A 302 17.60 83.59 -53.54
CA GLY A 302 18.69 83.95 -54.44
C GLY A 302 18.21 84.32 -55.84
N THR A 303 17.28 83.56 -56.42
CA THR A 303 16.68 83.86 -57.73
C THR A 303 15.85 85.14 -57.71
N VAL A 304 15.12 85.43 -56.63
CA VAL A 304 14.38 86.70 -56.49
C VAL A 304 15.35 87.88 -56.35
N LEU A 305 16.36 87.77 -55.46
CA LEU A 305 17.33 88.85 -55.23
C LEU A 305 18.22 89.11 -56.45
N SER A 306 18.51 88.10 -57.28
CA SER A 306 19.30 88.27 -58.52
C SER A 306 18.54 89.03 -59.62
N THR A 307 17.21 89.16 -59.48
CA THR A 307 16.35 89.97 -60.36
C THR A 307 16.09 91.39 -59.85
N SER A 308 16.64 91.74 -58.67
CA SER A 308 16.55 93.09 -58.10
C SER A 308 17.31 94.13 -58.92
N SER A 309 16.82 95.38 -58.90
CA SER A 309 17.44 96.52 -59.58
C SER A 309 18.68 97.07 -58.87
N ASP A 310 18.91 96.68 -57.62
CA ASP A 310 19.99 97.20 -56.79
C ASP A 310 21.24 96.30 -56.86
N ALA A 311 22.41 96.88 -57.15
CA ALA A 311 23.60 96.14 -57.59
C ALA A 311 24.16 95.17 -56.53
N ASP A 312 24.11 95.57 -55.25
CA ASP A 312 24.57 94.75 -54.13
C ASP A 312 23.62 93.58 -53.82
N THR A 313 22.31 93.81 -53.95
CA THR A 313 21.29 92.76 -53.77
C THR A 313 21.34 91.74 -54.91
N LYS A 314 21.62 92.20 -56.14
CA LYS A 314 21.79 91.37 -57.33
C LYS A 314 22.99 90.43 -57.22
N ARG A 315 24.12 90.96 -56.73
CA ARG A 315 25.34 90.15 -56.48
C ARG A 315 25.12 89.11 -55.39
N THR A 316 24.39 89.47 -54.34
CA THR A 316 24.02 88.55 -53.25
C THR A 316 23.08 87.44 -53.77
N GLY A 317 22.09 87.79 -54.58
CA GLY A 317 21.18 86.84 -55.22
C GLY A 317 21.85 85.89 -56.20
N ALA A 318 22.95 86.30 -56.85
CA ALA A 318 23.73 85.42 -57.72
C ALA A 318 24.53 84.35 -56.96
N ILE A 319 24.89 84.59 -55.70
CA ILE A 319 25.74 83.70 -54.88
C ILE A 319 24.90 82.72 -54.04
N MET A 320 23.73 83.14 -53.55
CA MET A 320 22.88 82.32 -52.66
C MET A 320 22.43 80.96 -53.23
N PRO A 321 22.09 80.80 -54.52
CA PRO A 321 21.76 79.49 -55.10
C PRO A 321 22.96 78.53 -55.06
N GLY A 322 24.19 79.05 -55.17
CA GLY A 322 25.43 78.26 -55.04
C GLY A 322 25.64 77.72 -53.63
N VAL A 323 25.21 78.46 -52.60
CA VAL A 323 25.24 78.01 -51.19
C VAL A 323 24.31 76.81 -50.99
N GLY A 324 23.13 76.80 -51.62
CA GLY A 324 22.19 75.67 -51.57
C GLY A 324 22.80 74.36 -52.09
N LEU A 325 23.63 74.42 -53.14
CA LEU A 325 24.30 73.24 -53.72
C LEU A 325 25.43 72.70 -52.82
N VAL A 326 26.16 73.61 -52.16
CA VAL A 326 27.25 73.28 -51.21
C VAL A 326 26.73 72.68 -49.90
N LEU A 327 25.45 72.92 -49.55
CA LEU A 327 24.82 72.31 -48.38
C LEU A 327 24.45 70.83 -48.57
N THR A 328 24.46 70.30 -49.81
CA THR A 328 24.04 68.91 -50.08
C THR A 328 25.00 67.84 -49.54
N PRO A 329 26.35 67.96 -49.63
CA PRO A 329 27.25 67.01 -48.99
C PRO A 329 27.20 67.14 -47.46
N ILE A 330 26.97 68.36 -46.96
CA ILE A 330 26.79 68.63 -45.52
C ILE A 330 25.50 67.97 -45.01
N LYS A 331 24.41 68.00 -45.79
CA LYS A 331 23.16 67.30 -45.49
C LYS A 331 23.38 65.79 -45.36
N GLU A 332 24.08 65.18 -46.32
CA GLU A 332 24.31 63.74 -46.28
C GLU A 332 25.30 63.33 -45.17
N ALA A 333 26.28 64.17 -44.83
CA ALA A 333 27.19 63.93 -43.72
C ALA A 333 26.51 64.11 -42.34
N THR A 334 25.59 65.07 -42.21
CA THR A 334 24.92 65.39 -40.92
C THR A 334 23.64 64.59 -40.68
N ALA A 335 22.96 64.16 -41.74
CA ALA A 335 21.70 63.42 -41.66
C ALA A 335 21.57 62.36 -42.77
N PRO A 336 22.32 61.24 -42.69
CA PRO A 336 22.30 60.18 -43.69
C PRO A 336 20.94 59.49 -43.78
N THR A 337 20.61 58.95 -44.96
CA THR A 337 19.39 58.16 -45.16
C THR A 337 19.44 56.87 -44.36
N ARG A 338 18.51 56.70 -43.40
CA ARG A 338 18.48 55.56 -42.47
C ARG A 338 17.50 54.45 -42.90
N SER A 339 17.62 53.97 -44.14
CA SER A 339 16.71 52.93 -44.68
C SER A 339 16.80 51.59 -43.93
N THR A 340 17.98 51.24 -43.43
CA THR A 340 18.21 50.04 -42.61
C THR A 340 17.49 50.13 -41.27
N GLU A 341 17.60 51.25 -40.56
CA GLU A 341 16.90 51.49 -39.29
C GLU A 341 15.38 51.52 -39.47
N GLN A 342 14.87 52.07 -40.59
CA GLN A 342 13.44 52.04 -40.91
C GLN A 342 12.92 50.61 -41.13
N SER A 343 13.72 49.78 -41.82
CA SER A 343 13.39 48.36 -42.03
C SER A 343 13.40 47.59 -40.71
N GLN A 344 14.39 47.85 -39.85
CA GLN A 344 14.47 47.28 -38.50
C GLN A 344 13.30 47.70 -37.62
N ALA A 345 12.92 48.99 -37.63
CA ALA A 345 11.78 49.48 -36.85
C ALA A 345 10.46 48.83 -37.29
N THR A 346 10.30 48.57 -38.59
CA THR A 346 9.13 47.87 -39.13
C THR A 346 9.09 46.40 -38.67
N LEU A 347 10.25 45.73 -38.66
CA LEU A 347 10.40 44.37 -38.15
C LEU A 347 10.08 44.29 -36.65
N VAL A 348 10.63 45.21 -35.85
CA VAL A 348 10.37 45.30 -34.41
C VAL A 348 8.88 45.55 -34.13
N ARG A 349 8.23 46.42 -34.90
CA ARG A 349 6.78 46.63 -34.76
C ARG A 349 5.97 45.35 -35.07
N ALA A 350 6.36 44.61 -36.10
CA ALA A 350 5.70 43.37 -36.46
C ALA A 350 5.90 42.28 -35.39
N SER A 351 7.11 42.17 -34.82
CA SER A 351 7.39 41.20 -33.75
C SER A 351 6.62 41.52 -32.47
N ILE A 352 6.53 42.79 -32.07
CA ILE A 352 5.70 43.22 -30.92
C ILE A 352 4.26 42.76 -31.10
N LYS A 353 3.64 43.07 -32.25
CA LYS A 353 2.24 42.69 -32.51
C LYS A 353 2.02 41.18 -32.48
N ARG A 354 2.97 40.41 -33.02
CA ARG A 354 2.89 38.95 -33.02
C ARG A 354 2.98 38.38 -31.60
N LEU A 355 3.89 38.91 -30.78
CA LEU A 355 4.03 38.48 -29.38
C LEU A 355 2.83 38.87 -28.53
N GLU A 356 2.24 40.05 -28.76
CA GLU A 356 1.00 40.47 -28.10
C GLU A 356 -0.18 39.59 -28.49
N TYR A 357 -0.28 39.18 -29.76
CA TYR A 357 -1.30 38.24 -30.22
C TYR A 357 -1.16 36.87 -29.53
N ILE A 358 0.05 36.33 -29.46
CA ILE A 358 0.33 35.03 -28.80
C ILE A 358 -0.02 35.05 -27.31
N LEU A 359 0.04 36.21 -26.65
CA LEU A 359 -0.27 36.36 -25.23
C LEU A 359 -1.78 36.48 -24.96
N GLN A 360 -2.55 36.82 -26.00
CA GLN A 360 -3.99 37.07 -25.91
C GLN A 360 -4.83 35.84 -26.28
N ASP A 361 -4.29 34.95 -27.11
CA ASP A 361 -4.71 33.55 -27.25
C ASP A 361 -4.38 32.75 -25.98
#